data_AF-A0A1Y3NFU0-F1
#
_entry.id   AF-A0A1Y3NFU0-F1
#
_cell.length_a   1.000
_cell.length_b   1.000
_cell.length_c   1.000
_cell.angle_alpha   90.00
_cell.angle_beta   90.00
_cell.angle_gamma   90.00
#
_symmetry.space_group_name_H-M   'P 1'
#
loop_
_entity.id
_entity.type
_entity.pdbx_description
1 polymer ?
#
loop_
_entity_poly.entity_id
_entity_poly.type
_entity_poly.pdbx_seq_one_letter_code
_entity_poly.pdbx_strand_id
1 'polypeptide(L)'
;MAEENTKLFYEELNGNGNPNKLLEIARRGIFLYEPLIKNEKIKDHENAIEISLLARQFFMINTDRQYEKFMDIVSRKEEYPLFPFEKNEFFMKKLLEEKDKQRLLLAHNIGHIPDTKLNIIHYFYFNDTSVLESNYFMDPNNCINIVMDYGRDINIFKFCVEKIRKMENLYPNEGSVCRIPPFFPLNLLEEYSEAIVEPNKIKYVHENNRCERFFNSVFNDRMSECPEKIDDFFNTYDYVKTLYRLENIDYRKFIIETSDKASKMISLCEEDAESHSSEEGSVPVSDIEEEEEGMDSDGESDTTIVVSNRIHLDDYYDSDVDDEDMNIYDAENIKRILDHPNIIFSYVLPEMVEENYALLQIVYVVALIHQGYNDLVIDALVHCITYGDIEYIDGKLVFIILDDPSVPHNQSYYTYRVLSRLPNDTFTSYLTSRIVNRDEY
;
A
#
# COMPACT_ATOMS: atom_id res chain seq x y z
N MET A 1 -14.40 -2.58 -21.67
CA MET A 1 -13.34 -3.24 -22.48
C MET A 1 -12.67 -4.33 -21.66
N ALA A 2 -12.45 -4.05 -20.37
CA ALA A 2 -11.77 -4.97 -19.47
C ALA A 2 -12.47 -6.32 -19.27
N GLU A 3 -13.80 -6.40 -19.24
CA GLU A 3 -14.50 -7.70 -19.09
C GLU A 3 -14.25 -8.62 -20.30
N GLU A 4 -14.33 -8.08 -21.52
CA GLU A 4 -14.03 -8.82 -22.75
C GLU A 4 -12.55 -9.23 -22.80
N ASN A 5 -11.64 -8.30 -22.48
CA ASN A 5 -10.21 -8.60 -22.43
C ASN A 5 -9.88 -9.61 -21.34
N THR A 6 -10.52 -9.53 -20.17
CA THR A 6 -10.36 -10.48 -19.07
C THR A 6 -10.81 -11.86 -19.52
N LYS A 7 -11.94 -11.97 -20.21
CA LYS A 7 -12.39 -13.23 -20.80
C LYS A 7 -11.36 -13.78 -21.79
N LEU A 8 -10.88 -12.96 -22.73
CA LEU A 8 -9.83 -13.36 -23.69
C LEU A 8 -8.52 -13.76 -22.99
N PHE A 9 -8.15 -13.07 -21.92
CA PHE A 9 -6.97 -13.37 -21.12
C PHE A 9 -7.09 -14.76 -20.51
N TYR A 10 -8.21 -15.08 -19.85
CA TYR A 10 -8.42 -16.39 -19.26
C TYR A 10 -8.61 -17.51 -20.30
N GLU A 11 -9.19 -17.23 -21.46
CA GLU A 11 -9.21 -18.17 -22.59
C GLU A 11 -7.79 -18.53 -23.05
N GLU A 12 -6.92 -17.53 -23.20
CA GLU A 12 -5.51 -17.76 -23.55
C GLU A 12 -4.75 -18.48 -22.43
N LEU A 13 -4.91 -18.04 -21.18
CA LEU A 13 -4.23 -18.60 -20.00
C LEU A 13 -4.60 -20.08 -19.80
N ASN A 14 -5.88 -20.41 -19.95
CA ASN A 14 -6.38 -21.78 -19.82
C ASN A 14 -6.03 -22.65 -21.04
N GLY A 15 -5.86 -22.05 -22.22
CA GLY A 15 -5.37 -22.69 -23.44
C GLY A 15 -3.85 -22.88 -23.45
N ASN A 16 -3.18 -22.28 -24.45
CA ASN A 16 -1.74 -22.41 -24.65
C ASN A 16 -0.91 -21.65 -23.61
N GLY A 17 -1.49 -20.63 -22.96
CA GLY A 17 -0.82 -19.79 -21.98
C GLY A 17 0.35 -19.00 -22.55
N ASN A 18 0.25 -18.51 -23.81
CA ASN A 18 1.37 -17.79 -24.43
C ASN A 18 1.64 -16.48 -23.68
N PRO A 19 2.81 -16.31 -23.02
CA PRO A 19 3.05 -15.16 -22.14
C PRO A 19 3.07 -13.81 -22.87
N ASN A 20 3.47 -13.78 -24.14
CA ASN A 20 3.49 -12.55 -24.94
C ASN A 20 2.08 -12.11 -25.32
N LYS A 21 1.25 -13.07 -25.73
CA LYS A 21 -0.16 -12.80 -26.04
C LYS A 21 -0.94 -12.40 -24.78
N LEU A 22 -0.65 -13.03 -23.64
CA LEU A 22 -1.22 -12.64 -22.34
C LEU A 22 -0.85 -11.20 -21.98
N LEU A 23 0.41 -10.80 -22.17
CA LEU A 23 0.84 -9.42 -21.96
C LEU A 23 0.17 -8.43 -22.92
N GLU A 24 0.03 -8.78 -24.20
CA GLU A 24 -0.69 -7.99 -25.20
C GLU A 24 -2.17 -7.78 -24.81
N ILE A 25 -2.82 -8.79 -24.24
CA ILE A 25 -4.18 -8.68 -23.72
C ILE A 25 -4.20 -7.79 -22.46
N ALA A 26 -3.26 -8.00 -21.53
CA ALA A 26 -3.18 -7.25 -20.27
C ALA A 26 -2.99 -5.73 -20.49
N ARG A 27 -2.17 -5.34 -21.47
CA ARG A 27 -1.95 -3.92 -21.83
C ARG A 27 -3.21 -3.21 -22.33
N ARG A 28 -4.24 -3.95 -22.74
CA ARG A 28 -5.56 -3.40 -23.10
C ARG A 28 -6.49 -3.22 -21.89
N GLY A 29 -6.00 -3.50 -20.69
CA GLY A 29 -6.75 -3.47 -19.43
C GLY A 29 -7.47 -4.78 -19.17
N ILE A 30 -7.18 -5.39 -18.02
CA ILE A 30 -7.78 -6.65 -17.53
C ILE A 30 -8.05 -6.56 -16.03
N PHE A 31 -8.88 -7.47 -15.54
CA PHE A 31 -9.00 -7.79 -14.12
C PHE A 31 -8.52 -9.24 -13.92
N LEU A 32 -7.54 -9.43 -13.03
CA LEU A 32 -7.12 -10.76 -12.63
C LEU A 32 -7.93 -11.18 -11.40
N TYR A 33 -8.69 -12.27 -11.53
CA TYR A 33 -9.42 -12.87 -10.41
C TYR A 33 -8.49 -13.37 -9.30
N GLU A 34 -7.30 -13.86 -9.67
CA GLU A 34 -6.28 -14.36 -8.73
C GLU A 34 -4.89 -13.94 -9.19
N PRO A 35 -3.92 -13.79 -8.28
CA PRO A 35 -2.52 -13.53 -8.62
C PRO A 35 -1.93 -14.60 -9.52
N LEU A 36 -1.10 -14.17 -10.47
CA LEU A 36 -0.44 -15.08 -11.41
C LEU A 36 0.55 -16.03 -10.74
N ILE A 37 1.00 -15.74 -9.52
CA ILE A 37 1.87 -16.64 -8.74
C ILE A 37 1.23 -18.01 -8.49
N LYS A 38 -0.11 -18.11 -8.52
CA LYS A 38 -0.86 -19.37 -8.38
C LYS A 38 -0.96 -20.16 -9.70
N ASN A 39 -0.50 -19.62 -10.82
CA ASN A 39 -0.67 -20.23 -12.14
C ASN A 39 0.64 -20.84 -12.69
N GLU A 40 0.73 -22.16 -12.70
CA GLU A 40 1.92 -22.91 -13.13
C GLU A 40 2.44 -22.59 -14.55
N LYS A 41 1.58 -22.11 -15.46
CA LYS A 41 2.01 -21.85 -16.85
C LYS A 41 2.78 -20.55 -17.01
N ILE A 42 2.58 -19.59 -16.11
CA ILE A 42 3.14 -18.24 -16.25
C ILE A 42 3.85 -17.74 -15.00
N LYS A 43 3.65 -18.35 -13.82
CA LYS A 43 4.15 -17.84 -12.53
C LYS A 43 5.66 -17.51 -12.49
N ASP A 44 6.47 -18.21 -13.29
CA ASP A 44 7.94 -18.04 -13.32
C ASP A 44 8.43 -17.25 -14.56
N HIS A 45 7.52 -16.86 -15.46
CA HIS A 45 7.84 -16.09 -16.65
C HIS A 45 7.95 -14.60 -16.32
N GLU A 46 8.86 -13.88 -16.99
CA GLU A 46 9.10 -12.45 -16.75
C GLU A 46 7.87 -11.56 -16.96
N ASN A 47 7.07 -11.85 -18.00
CA ASN A 47 5.82 -11.15 -18.28
C ASN A 47 4.79 -11.23 -17.15
N ALA A 48 4.88 -12.21 -16.22
CA ALA A 48 3.98 -12.25 -15.07
C ALA A 48 4.08 -10.97 -14.23
N ILE A 49 5.28 -10.39 -14.12
CA ILE A 49 5.53 -9.16 -13.36
C ILE A 49 4.76 -7.98 -13.98
N GLU A 50 4.97 -7.74 -15.28
CA GLU A 50 4.31 -6.62 -15.97
C GLU A 50 2.79 -6.80 -16.00
N ILE A 51 2.31 -8.04 -16.20
CA ILE A 51 0.88 -8.32 -16.18
C ILE A 51 0.29 -8.06 -14.79
N SER A 52 0.95 -8.50 -13.71
CA SER A 52 0.49 -8.25 -12.34
C SER A 52 0.48 -6.76 -12.01
N LEU A 53 1.50 -6.00 -12.43
CA LEU A 53 1.54 -4.54 -12.26
C LEU A 53 0.40 -3.85 -13.03
N LEU A 54 0.18 -4.22 -14.29
CA LEU A 54 -0.94 -3.71 -15.11
C LEU A 54 -2.31 -4.00 -14.49
N ALA A 55 -2.46 -5.19 -13.90
CA ALA A 55 -3.68 -5.60 -13.21
C ALA A 55 -3.79 -5.06 -11.77
N ARG A 56 -2.73 -4.45 -11.25
CA ARG A 56 -2.56 -4.05 -9.84
C ARG A 56 -2.86 -5.22 -8.89
N GLN A 57 -2.18 -6.34 -9.13
CA GLN A 57 -2.29 -7.57 -8.36
C GLN A 57 -0.99 -7.85 -7.61
N PHE A 58 -1.11 -8.63 -6.53
CA PHE A 58 0.04 -9.18 -5.82
C PHE A 58 0.94 -10.01 -6.75
N PHE A 59 2.25 -9.91 -6.55
CA PHE A 59 3.23 -10.72 -7.27
C PHE A 59 4.48 -10.98 -6.43
N MET A 60 5.32 -11.90 -6.92
CA MET A 60 6.61 -12.26 -6.34
C MET A 60 7.65 -12.39 -7.45
N ILE A 61 8.93 -12.27 -7.10
CA ILE A 61 10.06 -12.44 -8.02
C ILE A 61 10.77 -13.75 -7.66
N ASN A 62 10.68 -14.75 -8.52
CA ASN A 62 11.22 -16.10 -8.28
C ASN A 62 12.37 -16.47 -9.25
N THR A 63 12.60 -15.66 -10.28
CA THR A 63 13.62 -15.94 -11.30
C THR A 63 14.44 -14.72 -11.66
N ASP A 64 15.65 -14.95 -12.18
CA ASP A 64 16.53 -13.87 -12.65
C ASP A 64 15.84 -13.02 -13.73
N ARG A 65 15.08 -13.66 -14.63
CA ARG A 65 14.37 -12.95 -15.70
C ARG A 65 13.27 -12.03 -15.15
N GLN A 66 12.57 -12.47 -14.11
CA GLN A 66 11.58 -11.64 -13.42
C GLN A 66 12.23 -10.45 -12.71
N TYR A 67 13.37 -10.66 -12.04
CA TYR A 67 14.12 -9.60 -11.39
C TYR A 67 14.59 -8.54 -12.40
N GLU A 68 15.20 -8.97 -13.51
CA GLU A 68 15.66 -8.06 -14.56
C GLU A 68 14.49 -7.28 -15.18
N LYS A 69 13.36 -7.95 -15.42
CA LYS A 69 12.16 -7.31 -15.95
C LYS A 69 11.56 -6.31 -14.98
N PHE A 70 11.54 -6.63 -13.68
CA PHE A 70 11.08 -5.72 -12.64
C PHE A 70 11.97 -4.49 -12.55
N MET A 71 13.28 -4.67 -12.50
CA MET A 71 14.25 -3.57 -12.46
C MET A 71 14.15 -2.66 -13.69
N ASP A 72 13.96 -3.25 -14.89
CA ASP A 72 13.69 -2.49 -16.11
C ASP A 72 12.40 -1.65 -16.00
N ILE A 73 11.31 -2.21 -15.50
CA ILE A 73 10.04 -1.48 -15.31
C ILE A 73 10.21 -0.31 -14.34
N VAL A 74 10.77 -0.54 -13.15
CA VAL A 74 10.91 0.52 -12.14
C VAL A 74 11.92 1.59 -12.57
N SER A 75 12.96 1.22 -13.33
CA SER A 75 13.95 2.17 -13.85
C SER A 75 13.37 3.18 -14.85
N ARG A 76 12.33 2.78 -15.59
CA ARG A 76 11.66 3.65 -16.58
C ARG A 76 10.79 4.71 -15.93
N LYS A 77 10.61 4.68 -14.60
CA LYS A 77 9.66 5.53 -13.86
C LYS A 77 8.28 5.56 -14.53
N GLU A 78 7.90 4.46 -15.19
CA GLU A 78 6.55 4.33 -15.72
C GLU A 78 5.60 4.45 -14.52
N GLU A 79 4.50 5.19 -14.69
CA GLU A 79 3.49 5.49 -13.67
C GLU A 79 2.68 4.24 -13.27
N TYR A 80 3.36 3.11 -13.03
CA TYR A 80 2.74 2.00 -12.33
C TYR A 80 2.73 2.37 -10.85
N PRO A 81 1.57 2.53 -10.22
CA PRO A 81 1.52 2.49 -8.78
C PRO A 81 2.12 1.14 -8.38
N LEU A 82 3.26 1.18 -7.68
CA LEU A 82 3.89 -0.03 -7.16
C LEU A 82 2.89 -0.63 -6.16
N PHE A 83 2.21 -1.66 -6.63
CA PHE A 83 1.28 -2.43 -5.82
C PHE A 83 2.09 -3.39 -4.94
N PRO A 84 1.58 -3.79 -3.75
CA PRO A 84 2.29 -4.69 -2.86
C PRO A 84 2.84 -5.93 -3.60
N PHE A 85 4.15 -6.13 -3.52
CA PHE A 85 4.85 -7.35 -3.91
C PHE A 85 5.71 -7.83 -2.74
N GLU A 86 5.78 -9.14 -2.54
CA GLU A 86 6.54 -9.69 -1.44
C GLU A 86 8.03 -9.76 -1.77
N LYS A 87 8.86 -9.19 -0.89
CA LYS A 87 10.33 -9.26 -0.99
C LYS A 87 10.81 -10.64 -0.48
N ASN A 88 10.56 -11.67 -1.27
CA ASN A 88 10.91 -13.04 -0.93
C ASN A 88 12.43 -13.30 -0.89
N GLU A 89 12.82 -14.49 -0.41
CA GLU A 89 14.23 -14.92 -0.31
C GLU A 89 15.00 -14.72 -1.62
N PHE A 90 14.39 -15.06 -2.77
CA PHE A 90 15.03 -14.91 -4.07
C PHE A 90 15.36 -13.44 -4.36
N PHE A 91 14.39 -12.53 -4.19
CA PHE A 91 14.59 -11.10 -4.40
C PHE A 91 15.69 -10.55 -3.48
N MET A 92 15.65 -10.92 -2.20
CA MET A 92 16.64 -10.48 -1.21
C MET A 92 18.04 -10.95 -1.56
N LYS A 93 18.20 -12.21 -2.01
CA LYS A 93 19.48 -12.73 -2.50
C LYS A 93 19.98 -11.96 -3.72
N LYS A 94 19.10 -11.64 -4.67
CA LYS A 94 19.47 -10.82 -5.84
C LYS A 94 19.94 -9.44 -5.43
N LEU A 95 19.27 -8.82 -4.45
CA LEU A 95 19.64 -7.50 -3.95
C LEU A 95 21.02 -7.51 -3.27
N LEU A 96 21.33 -8.56 -2.51
CA LEU A 96 22.65 -8.72 -1.87
C LEU A 96 23.80 -8.91 -2.86
N GLU A 97 23.51 -9.52 -4.01
CA GLU A 97 24.48 -9.72 -5.09
C GLU A 97 24.59 -8.51 -6.04
N GLU A 98 23.68 -7.53 -5.92
CA GLU A 98 23.58 -6.38 -6.81
C GLU A 98 24.74 -5.40 -6.59
N LYS A 99 25.34 -4.98 -7.71
CA LYS A 99 26.49 -4.07 -7.73
C LYS A 99 26.15 -2.74 -8.39
N ASP A 100 25.05 -2.68 -9.13
CA ASP A 100 24.58 -1.45 -9.75
C ASP A 100 23.91 -0.54 -8.70
N LYS A 101 24.59 0.56 -8.38
CA LYS A 101 24.11 1.56 -7.41
C LYS A 101 22.74 2.15 -7.78
N GLN A 102 22.43 2.28 -9.06
CA GLN A 102 21.14 2.83 -9.48
C GLN A 102 20.02 1.83 -9.22
N ARG A 103 20.27 0.53 -9.43
CA ARG A 103 19.30 -0.52 -9.09
C ARG A 103 19.08 -0.64 -7.59
N LEU A 104 20.14 -0.50 -6.78
CA LEU A 104 20.03 -0.46 -5.33
C LEU A 104 19.17 0.73 -4.86
N LEU A 105 19.41 1.91 -5.43
CA LEU A 105 18.60 3.09 -5.12
C LEU A 105 17.14 2.94 -5.56
N LEU A 106 16.89 2.28 -6.69
CA LEU A 106 15.53 1.94 -7.12
C LEU A 106 14.87 0.95 -6.14
N ALA A 107 15.57 -0.10 -5.73
CA ALA A 107 15.09 -1.08 -4.76
C ALA A 107 14.77 -0.45 -3.40
N HIS A 108 15.60 0.49 -2.94
CA HIS A 108 15.37 1.30 -1.74
C HIS A 108 14.06 2.11 -1.85
N ASN A 109 13.81 2.74 -2.99
CA ASN A 109 12.63 3.57 -3.20
C ASN A 109 11.34 2.78 -3.47
N ILE A 110 11.44 1.46 -3.68
CA ILE A 110 10.29 0.60 -3.80
C ILE A 110 9.67 0.46 -2.40
N GLY A 111 8.58 1.21 -2.20
CA GLY A 111 8.00 1.49 -0.89
C GLY A 111 7.70 0.26 -0.03
N HIS A 112 7.71 0.51 1.27
CA HIS A 112 7.35 -0.45 2.31
C HIS A 112 5.88 -0.90 2.16
N ILE A 113 5.61 -2.17 2.46
CA ILE A 113 4.25 -2.69 2.60
C ILE A 113 3.93 -2.67 4.11
N PRO A 114 3.11 -1.73 4.62
CA PRO A 114 2.71 -1.71 6.03
C PRO A 114 2.29 -3.09 6.57
N ASP A 115 2.62 -3.42 7.82
CA ASP A 115 2.48 -4.77 8.42
C ASP A 115 1.07 -5.36 8.31
N THR A 116 0.04 -4.52 8.48
CA THR A 116 -1.37 -4.92 8.32
C THR A 116 -1.67 -5.53 6.95
N LYS A 117 -0.87 -5.17 5.94
CA LYS A 117 -0.96 -5.63 4.55
C LYS A 117 -0.24 -6.96 4.35
N LEU A 118 0.87 -7.18 5.07
CA LEU A 118 1.62 -8.45 5.06
C LEU A 118 0.75 -9.60 5.58
N ASN A 119 -0.02 -9.33 6.63
CA ASN A 119 -0.91 -10.30 7.25
C ASN A 119 -2.00 -10.84 6.30
N ILE A 120 -2.58 -9.98 5.46
CA ILE A 120 -3.55 -10.37 4.42
C ILE A 120 -2.88 -11.27 3.38
N ILE A 121 -1.69 -10.88 2.92
CA ILE A 121 -0.90 -11.62 1.94
C ILE A 121 -0.61 -13.03 2.47
N HIS A 122 -0.15 -13.14 3.72
CA HIS A 122 0.19 -14.41 4.35
C HIS A 122 -1.00 -15.35 4.46
N TYR A 123 -2.15 -14.84 4.89
CA TYR A 123 -3.36 -15.65 4.99
C TYR A 123 -3.82 -16.18 3.61
N PHE A 124 -3.95 -15.31 2.61
CA PHE A 124 -4.54 -15.69 1.31
C PHE A 124 -3.58 -16.39 0.33
N TYR A 125 -2.28 -16.18 0.49
CA TYR A 125 -1.28 -16.67 -0.45
C TYR A 125 -0.36 -17.74 0.13
N PHE A 126 -0.11 -17.71 1.44
CA PHE A 126 0.72 -18.71 2.12
C PHE A 126 -0.08 -19.65 3.04
N ASN A 127 -1.41 -19.47 3.12
CA ASN A 127 -2.32 -20.24 3.98
C ASN A 127 -1.95 -20.19 5.46
N ASP A 128 -1.33 -19.09 5.90
CA ASP A 128 -0.98 -18.90 7.29
C ASP A 128 -2.21 -18.48 8.09
N THR A 129 -2.83 -19.45 8.77
CA THR A 129 -4.04 -19.20 9.56
C THR A 129 -3.75 -18.55 10.91
N SER A 130 -2.50 -18.55 11.38
CA SER A 130 -2.13 -17.96 12.68
C SER A 130 -2.43 -16.45 12.71
N VAL A 131 -2.30 -15.82 11.56
CA VAL A 131 -2.50 -14.38 11.34
C VAL A 131 -3.97 -13.95 11.53
N LEU A 132 -4.93 -14.85 11.29
CA LEU A 132 -6.36 -14.58 11.43
C LEU A 132 -6.85 -14.48 12.88
N GLU A 133 -6.07 -14.96 13.85
CA GLU A 133 -6.48 -14.95 15.25
C GLU A 133 -6.52 -13.53 15.83
N SER A 134 -5.97 -12.55 15.10
CA SER A 134 -6.15 -11.14 15.42
C SER A 134 -7.60 -10.69 15.18
N ASN A 135 -8.20 -10.04 16.20
CA ASN A 135 -9.54 -9.41 16.10
C ASN A 135 -9.67 -8.42 14.92
N TYR A 136 -8.54 -7.99 14.34
CA TYR A 136 -8.46 -7.11 13.18
C TYR A 136 -9.29 -7.61 11.99
N PHE A 137 -9.18 -8.89 11.63
CA PHE A 137 -9.94 -9.47 10.49
C PHE A 137 -11.41 -9.72 10.79
N MET A 138 -11.77 -9.69 12.07
CA MET A 138 -13.14 -9.89 12.51
C MET A 138 -13.93 -8.59 12.58
N ASP A 139 -13.26 -7.44 12.59
CA ASP A 139 -13.90 -6.13 12.47
C ASP A 139 -14.29 -5.86 10.99
N PRO A 140 -15.59 -5.70 10.71
CA PRO A 140 -16.06 -5.37 9.37
C PRO A 140 -15.56 -4.03 8.82
N ASN A 141 -15.24 -3.04 9.66
CA ASN A 141 -14.64 -1.78 9.20
C ASN A 141 -13.28 -2.03 8.56
N ASN A 142 -12.49 -2.96 9.12
CA ASN A 142 -11.23 -3.37 8.52
C ASN A 142 -11.46 -4.10 7.20
N CYS A 143 -12.52 -4.92 7.09
CA CYS A 143 -12.87 -5.58 5.82
C CYS A 143 -13.11 -4.59 4.68
N ILE A 144 -13.63 -3.39 4.96
CA ILE A 144 -13.82 -2.36 3.95
C ILE A 144 -12.48 -1.80 3.50
N ASN A 145 -11.60 -1.44 4.44
CA ASN A 145 -10.23 -1.01 4.11
C ASN A 145 -9.48 -2.09 3.30
N ILE A 146 -9.66 -3.37 3.66
CA ILE A 146 -9.10 -4.50 2.92
C ILE A 146 -9.68 -4.57 1.50
N VAL A 147 -10.98 -4.35 1.30
CA VAL A 147 -11.58 -4.30 -0.05
C VAL A 147 -10.99 -3.15 -0.87
N MET A 148 -10.76 -1.98 -0.26
CA MET A 148 -10.17 -0.82 -0.93
C MET A 148 -8.74 -1.11 -1.41
N ASP A 149 -7.93 -1.75 -0.55
CA ASP A 149 -6.50 -1.95 -0.80
C ASP A 149 -6.18 -3.28 -1.51
N TYR A 150 -6.91 -4.37 -1.23
CA TYR A 150 -6.62 -5.75 -1.65
C TYR A 150 -7.76 -6.44 -2.38
N GLY A 151 -8.94 -5.81 -2.44
CA GLY A 151 -10.13 -6.42 -3.03
C GLY A 151 -9.97 -6.78 -4.51
N ARG A 152 -8.90 -6.36 -5.18
CA ARG A 152 -8.63 -6.79 -6.56
C ARG A 152 -8.50 -8.32 -6.68
N ASP A 153 -8.10 -9.03 -5.64
CA ASP A 153 -8.20 -10.49 -5.60
C ASP A 153 -9.64 -10.91 -5.24
N ILE A 154 -10.26 -11.74 -6.08
CA ILE A 154 -11.67 -12.11 -5.92
C ILE A 154 -11.93 -12.90 -4.64
N ASN A 155 -10.94 -13.66 -4.17
CA ASN A 155 -11.07 -14.47 -2.97
C ASN A 155 -11.03 -13.58 -1.72
N ILE A 156 -10.13 -12.58 -1.70
CA ILE A 156 -10.08 -11.56 -0.65
C ILE A 156 -11.38 -10.77 -0.62
N PHE A 157 -11.83 -10.29 -1.79
CA PHE A 157 -13.07 -9.55 -1.90
C PHE A 157 -14.27 -10.32 -1.38
N LYS A 158 -14.46 -11.56 -1.83
CA LYS A 158 -15.57 -12.43 -1.38
C LYS A 158 -15.51 -12.70 0.11
N PHE A 159 -14.32 -12.95 0.65
CA PHE A 159 -14.15 -13.13 2.10
C PHE A 159 -14.63 -11.91 2.88
N CYS A 160 -14.18 -10.71 2.50
CA CYS A 160 -14.57 -9.46 3.16
C CYS A 160 -16.08 -9.21 3.04
N VAL A 161 -16.66 -9.39 1.86
CA VAL A 161 -18.11 -9.27 1.64
C VAL A 161 -18.90 -10.20 2.57
N GLU A 162 -18.50 -11.47 2.69
CA GLU A 162 -19.19 -12.43 3.54
C GLU A 162 -19.11 -12.08 5.03
N LYS A 163 -18.07 -11.36 5.45
CA LYS A 163 -17.95 -10.81 6.81
C LYS A 163 -18.84 -9.59 7.00
N ILE A 164 -18.82 -8.65 6.05
CA ILE A 164 -19.64 -7.44 6.08
C ILE A 164 -21.14 -7.78 6.09
N ARG A 165 -21.56 -8.79 5.31
CA ARG A 165 -22.97 -9.28 5.28
C ARG A 165 -23.51 -9.76 6.62
N LYS A 166 -22.63 -10.11 7.57
CA LYS A 166 -23.04 -10.58 8.91
C LYS A 166 -23.24 -9.44 9.89
N MET A 167 -22.96 -8.20 9.50
CA MET A 167 -23.25 -7.02 10.31
C MET A 167 -24.75 -6.78 10.42
N GLU A 168 -25.18 -6.25 11.57
CA GLU A 168 -26.57 -5.80 11.75
C GLU A 168 -26.88 -4.55 10.90
N ASN A 169 -25.87 -3.72 10.62
CA ASN A 169 -25.99 -2.50 9.82
C ASN A 169 -24.96 -2.51 8.68
N LEU A 170 -25.39 -2.09 7.48
CA LEU A 170 -24.49 -1.87 6.35
C LEU A 170 -23.61 -0.64 6.61
N TYR A 171 -22.49 -0.55 5.89
CA TYR A 171 -21.58 0.57 6.07
C TYR A 171 -22.22 1.88 5.59
N PRO A 172 -22.31 2.91 6.45
CA PRO A 172 -22.73 4.24 6.04
C PRO A 172 -21.62 4.82 5.17
N ASN A 173 -21.84 4.87 3.87
CA ASN A 173 -20.85 5.36 2.92
C ASN A 173 -20.82 6.90 2.90
N GLU A 174 -20.53 7.50 4.04
CA GLU A 174 -20.54 8.96 4.22
C GLU A 174 -19.19 9.59 3.84
N GLY A 175 -18.09 8.83 3.76
CA GLY A 175 -16.75 9.37 3.51
C GLY A 175 -16.34 9.48 2.03
N SER A 176 -16.94 8.70 1.14
CA SER A 176 -16.56 8.58 -0.28
C SER A 176 -17.73 8.91 -1.19
N VAL A 177 -17.47 9.27 -2.45
CA VAL A 177 -18.52 9.33 -3.50
C VAL A 177 -18.75 7.97 -4.16
N CYS A 178 -17.82 7.03 -3.98
CA CYS A 178 -17.91 5.67 -4.49
C CYS A 178 -18.33 4.68 -3.40
N ARG A 179 -19.27 3.80 -3.74
CA ARG A 179 -19.78 2.65 -2.97
C ARG A 179 -18.73 1.56 -2.81
N ILE A 180 -18.07 1.23 -3.90
CA ILE A 180 -16.98 0.27 -4.01
C ILE A 180 -15.95 0.87 -4.97
N PRO A 181 -14.65 0.60 -4.82
CA PRO A 181 -13.67 1.06 -5.77
C PRO A 181 -14.03 0.69 -7.22
N PRO A 182 -13.86 1.62 -8.18
CA PRO A 182 -14.25 1.44 -9.58
C PRO A 182 -13.21 0.59 -10.36
N PHE A 183 -12.63 -0.42 -9.75
CA PHE A 183 -11.65 -1.29 -10.40
C PHE A 183 -12.14 -2.72 -10.63
N PHE A 184 -13.32 -3.06 -10.12
CA PHE A 184 -13.95 -4.36 -10.29
C PHE A 184 -14.75 -4.43 -11.60
N PRO A 185 -14.79 -5.58 -12.28
CA PRO A 185 -15.79 -5.86 -13.32
C PRO A 185 -17.20 -5.41 -12.91
N LEU A 186 -17.98 -4.85 -13.87
CA LEU A 186 -19.27 -4.22 -13.57
C LEU A 186 -20.26 -5.23 -12.98
N ASN A 187 -20.23 -6.47 -13.47
CA ASN A 187 -21.06 -7.54 -12.93
C ASN A 187 -20.77 -7.81 -11.44
N LEU A 188 -19.52 -7.70 -10.99
CA LEU A 188 -19.18 -7.87 -9.56
C LEU A 188 -19.63 -6.67 -8.74
N LEU A 189 -19.49 -5.45 -9.26
CA LEU A 189 -20.02 -4.25 -8.60
C LEU A 189 -21.54 -4.33 -8.42
N GLU A 190 -22.26 -4.80 -9.44
CA GLU A 190 -23.71 -5.02 -9.37
C GLU A 190 -24.09 -6.09 -8.36
N GLU A 191 -23.37 -7.22 -8.34
CA GLU A 191 -23.65 -8.33 -7.44
C GLU A 191 -23.42 -7.97 -5.96
N TYR A 192 -22.41 -7.14 -5.67
CA TYR A 192 -21.90 -6.98 -4.31
C TYR A 192 -22.05 -5.57 -3.73
N SER A 193 -22.41 -4.55 -4.51
CA SER A 193 -22.62 -3.17 -3.99
C SER A 193 -23.66 -3.13 -2.87
N GLU A 194 -24.80 -3.80 -3.04
CA GLU A 194 -25.87 -3.87 -2.04
C GLU A 194 -25.50 -4.71 -0.80
N ALA A 195 -24.46 -5.55 -0.90
CA ALA A 195 -23.98 -6.36 0.21
C ALA A 195 -22.99 -5.62 1.12
N ILE A 196 -22.35 -4.57 0.61
CA ILE A 196 -21.29 -3.84 1.31
C ILE A 196 -21.82 -2.53 1.88
N VAL A 197 -22.59 -1.79 1.08
CA VAL A 197 -23.06 -0.45 1.42
C VAL A 197 -24.57 -0.35 1.29
N GLU A 198 -25.15 0.59 2.03
CA GLU A 198 -26.58 0.87 1.94
C GLU A 198 -27.03 1.12 0.49
N PRO A 199 -28.26 0.72 0.12
CA PRO A 199 -28.85 1.08 -1.17
C PRO A 199 -28.97 2.59 -1.33
N ASN A 200 -28.71 3.07 -2.55
CA ASN A 200 -28.93 4.47 -2.90
C ASN A 200 -30.41 4.83 -2.76
N LYS A 201 -30.70 6.04 -2.26
CA LYS A 201 -32.06 6.61 -2.26
C LYS A 201 -32.40 7.24 -3.60
N ILE A 202 -31.38 7.50 -4.42
CA ILE A 202 -31.51 8.00 -5.78
C ILE A 202 -31.12 6.96 -6.82
N LYS A 203 -31.67 7.11 -8.01
CA LYS A 203 -31.31 6.33 -9.19
C LYS A 203 -30.86 7.27 -10.30
N TYR A 204 -29.68 7.00 -10.85
CA TYR A 204 -29.17 7.66 -12.04
C TYR A 204 -29.77 7.01 -13.29
N VAL A 205 -30.45 7.78 -14.14
CA VAL A 205 -31.07 7.29 -15.38
C VAL A 205 -30.38 7.90 -16.59
N HIS A 206 -30.06 7.08 -17.60
CA HIS A 206 -29.34 7.53 -18.78
C HIS A 206 -29.71 6.72 -20.03
N GLU A 207 -29.70 7.35 -21.21
CA GLU A 207 -30.03 6.68 -22.49
C GLU A 207 -29.12 5.48 -22.81
N ASN A 208 -27.88 5.54 -22.32
CA ASN A 208 -26.95 4.43 -22.36
C ASN A 208 -27.06 3.59 -21.08
N ASN A 209 -27.70 2.43 -21.20
CA ASN A 209 -27.93 1.45 -20.12
C ASN A 209 -26.64 1.04 -19.39
N ARG A 210 -25.51 0.89 -20.10
CA ARG A 210 -24.23 0.54 -19.46
C ARG A 210 -23.77 1.64 -18.49
N CYS A 211 -24.02 2.89 -18.83
CA CYS A 211 -23.66 4.06 -18.01
C CYS A 211 -24.57 4.15 -16.80
N GLU A 212 -25.88 4.00 -17.01
CA GLU A 212 -26.87 3.90 -15.93
C GLU A 212 -26.47 2.80 -14.92
N ARG A 213 -26.17 1.60 -15.42
CA ARG A 213 -25.72 0.48 -14.58
C ARG A 213 -24.45 0.83 -13.79
N PHE A 214 -23.42 1.34 -14.47
CA PHE A 214 -22.16 1.74 -13.82
C PHE A 214 -22.38 2.77 -12.70
N PHE A 215 -23.12 3.86 -12.97
CA PHE A 215 -23.33 4.93 -12.00
C PHE A 215 -24.07 4.43 -10.76
N ASN A 216 -25.12 3.61 -10.93
CA ASN A 216 -25.89 3.09 -9.80
C ASN A 216 -25.14 2.01 -8.98
N SER A 217 -24.16 1.32 -9.59
CA SER A 217 -23.33 0.34 -8.88
C SER A 217 -22.11 0.96 -8.19
N VAL A 218 -21.55 2.03 -8.75
CA VAL A 218 -20.30 2.63 -8.27
C VAL A 218 -20.54 3.84 -7.38
N PHE A 219 -21.45 4.74 -7.71
CA PHE A 219 -21.60 5.99 -6.97
C PHE A 219 -22.71 5.90 -5.93
N ASN A 220 -22.53 6.59 -4.81
CA ASN A 220 -23.57 6.74 -3.80
C ASN A 220 -24.39 8.02 -4.06
N ASP A 221 -25.35 8.30 -3.17
CA ASP A 221 -26.20 9.48 -3.25
C ASP A 221 -25.39 10.79 -3.21
N ARG A 222 -24.24 10.83 -2.53
CA ARG A 222 -23.39 12.04 -2.42
C ARG A 222 -22.86 12.53 -3.75
N MET A 223 -22.69 11.64 -4.73
CA MET A 223 -22.24 12.06 -6.06
C MET A 223 -23.24 13.04 -6.72
N SER A 224 -24.52 12.99 -6.37
CA SER A 224 -25.51 13.95 -6.84
C SER A 224 -25.39 15.33 -6.21
N GLU A 225 -24.76 15.43 -5.03
CA GLU A 225 -24.53 16.69 -4.32
C GLU A 225 -23.33 17.46 -4.87
N CYS A 226 -22.46 16.79 -5.63
CA CYS A 226 -21.25 17.38 -6.19
C CYS A 226 -21.00 16.92 -7.65
N PRO A 227 -21.87 17.29 -8.61
CA PRO A 227 -21.73 16.88 -10.02
C PRO A 227 -20.36 17.23 -10.63
N GLU A 228 -19.77 18.35 -10.22
CA GLU A 228 -18.45 18.81 -10.63
C GLU A 228 -17.35 17.80 -10.31
N LYS A 229 -17.53 17.01 -9.24
CA LYS A 229 -16.58 15.96 -8.86
C LYS A 229 -16.62 14.75 -9.78
N ILE A 230 -17.61 14.62 -10.67
CA ILE A 230 -17.64 13.55 -11.67
C ILE A 230 -16.46 13.71 -12.63
N ASP A 231 -16.22 14.93 -13.10
CA ASP A 231 -15.11 15.21 -14.00
C ASP A 231 -13.77 15.04 -13.27
N ASP A 232 -13.63 15.57 -12.05
CA ASP A 232 -12.43 15.37 -11.23
C ASP A 232 -12.15 13.88 -10.95
N PHE A 233 -13.19 13.11 -10.64
CA PHE A 233 -13.10 11.67 -10.44
C PHE A 233 -12.56 11.00 -11.70
N PHE A 234 -13.14 11.27 -12.87
CA PHE A 234 -12.66 10.63 -14.09
C PHE A 234 -11.33 11.18 -14.61
N ASN A 235 -10.93 12.39 -14.22
CA ASN A 235 -9.60 12.92 -14.50
C ASN A 235 -8.56 12.24 -13.60
N THR A 236 -8.89 12.02 -12.33
CA THR A 236 -8.05 11.29 -11.36
C THR A 236 -7.95 9.80 -11.69
N TYR A 237 -9.06 9.23 -12.16
CA TYR A 237 -9.20 7.81 -12.45
C TYR A 237 -9.45 7.58 -13.93
N ASP A 238 -8.64 8.14 -14.82
CA ASP A 238 -8.81 7.99 -16.27
C ASP A 238 -8.84 6.51 -16.73
N TYR A 239 -8.17 5.63 -15.99
CA TYR A 239 -8.25 4.18 -16.22
C TYR A 239 -9.69 3.65 -16.12
N VAL A 240 -10.56 4.25 -15.28
CA VAL A 240 -11.98 3.88 -15.12
C VAL A 240 -12.74 4.16 -16.40
N LYS A 241 -12.50 5.30 -17.05
CA LYS A 241 -13.12 5.61 -18.36
C LYS A 241 -12.84 4.49 -19.36
N THR A 242 -11.57 4.10 -19.46
CA THR A 242 -11.13 3.01 -20.35
C THR A 242 -11.69 1.65 -19.93
N LEU A 243 -11.70 1.35 -18.63
CA LEU A 243 -12.13 0.06 -18.08
C LEU A 243 -13.59 -0.24 -18.47
N TYR A 244 -14.47 0.75 -18.27
CA TYR A 244 -15.91 0.61 -18.46
C TYR A 244 -16.43 1.09 -19.82
N ARG A 245 -15.57 1.61 -20.70
CA ARG A 245 -15.94 2.26 -21.98
C ARG A 245 -16.86 3.44 -21.78
N LEU A 246 -16.43 4.35 -20.93
CA LEU A 246 -17.15 5.58 -20.61
C LEU A 246 -16.64 6.77 -21.45
N GLU A 247 -15.86 6.50 -22.50
CA GLU A 247 -15.35 7.54 -23.38
C GLU A 247 -16.50 8.20 -24.13
N ASN A 248 -16.54 9.54 -24.13
CA ASN A 248 -17.57 10.35 -24.80
C ASN A 248 -18.97 10.29 -24.17
N ILE A 249 -19.10 9.89 -22.91
CA ILE A 249 -20.36 10.06 -22.19
C ILE A 249 -20.50 11.52 -21.78
N ASP A 250 -21.64 12.11 -22.11
CA ASP A 250 -22.03 13.41 -21.60
C ASP A 250 -22.78 13.20 -20.27
N TYR A 251 -22.04 13.25 -19.16
CA TYR A 251 -22.60 13.00 -17.82
C TYR A 251 -23.69 14.00 -17.44
N ARG A 252 -23.78 15.13 -18.14
CA ARG A 252 -24.83 16.13 -17.96
C ARG A 252 -26.22 15.65 -18.39
N LYS A 253 -26.29 14.56 -19.15
CA LYS A 253 -27.54 13.93 -19.60
C LYS A 253 -28.17 12.98 -18.59
N PHE A 254 -27.55 12.75 -17.44
CA PHE A 254 -28.16 11.93 -16.40
C PHE A 254 -29.40 12.62 -15.82
N ILE A 255 -30.45 11.83 -15.61
CA ILE A 255 -31.64 12.21 -14.85
C ILE A 255 -31.55 11.52 -13.50
N ILE A 256 -31.77 12.26 -12.42
CA ILE A 256 -31.81 11.68 -11.07
C ILE A 256 -33.27 11.42 -10.68
N GLU A 257 -33.59 10.17 -10.34
CA GLU A 257 -34.88 9.76 -9.79
C GLU A 257 -34.75 9.49 -8.29
N THR A 258 -35.65 10.02 -7.46
CA THR A 258 -35.67 9.78 -6.01
C THR A 258 -36.69 8.70 -5.64
N SER A 259 -36.41 7.91 -4.61
CA SER A 259 -37.34 6.88 -4.09
C SER A 259 -38.65 7.46 -3.51
N ASP A 260 -38.65 8.72 -3.08
CA ASP A 260 -39.88 9.46 -2.77
C ASP A 260 -40.58 9.89 -4.06
N LYS A 261 -41.85 9.51 -4.21
CA LYS A 261 -42.75 9.63 -5.39
C LYS A 261 -42.90 11.03 -6.01
N ALA A 262 -42.22 12.06 -5.52
CA ALA A 262 -42.10 13.34 -6.20
C ALA A 262 -40.76 13.36 -6.95
N SER A 263 -40.75 12.78 -8.16
CA SER A 263 -39.61 12.85 -9.07
C SER A 263 -39.28 14.32 -9.36
N LYS A 264 -38.30 14.88 -8.65
CA LYS A 264 -37.73 16.17 -9.01
C LYS A 264 -36.68 15.88 -10.08
N MET A 265 -37.00 16.22 -11.32
CA MET A 265 -36.04 16.15 -12.42
C MET A 265 -34.99 17.23 -12.15
N ILE A 266 -33.86 16.84 -11.60
CA ILE A 266 -32.69 17.72 -11.50
C ILE A 266 -31.79 17.32 -12.65
N SER A 267 -31.72 18.16 -13.69
CA SER A 267 -30.62 18.08 -14.64
C SER A 267 -29.36 18.54 -13.92
N LEU A 268 -28.24 17.82 -14.08
CA LEU A 268 -26.96 18.14 -13.45
C LEU A 268 -26.34 19.49 -13.91
N CYS A 269 -27.09 20.34 -14.64
CA CYS A 269 -26.57 21.52 -15.33
C CYS A 269 -27.41 22.80 -15.23
N GLU A 270 -28.45 22.85 -14.38
CA GLU A 270 -29.20 24.08 -14.21
C GLU A 270 -28.57 24.98 -13.14
N GLU A 271 -27.41 25.59 -13.43
CA GLU A 271 -26.97 26.78 -12.65
C GLU A 271 -26.16 27.86 -13.40
N ASP A 272 -25.70 27.67 -14.65
CA ASP A 272 -24.87 28.69 -15.34
C ASP A 272 -25.53 29.45 -16.51
N ALA A 273 -26.84 29.31 -16.73
CA ALA A 273 -27.48 29.92 -17.91
C ALA A 273 -28.16 31.29 -17.67
N GLU A 274 -28.32 31.76 -16.43
CA GLU A 274 -29.05 33.01 -16.16
C GLU A 274 -28.38 33.89 -15.09
N SER A 275 -27.25 34.51 -15.41
CA SER A 275 -27.00 35.94 -15.10
C SER A 275 -25.59 36.36 -15.53
N HIS A 276 -25.48 37.01 -16.69
CA HIS A 276 -24.59 38.17 -16.90
C HIS A 276 -24.89 38.76 -18.29
N SER A 277 -26.05 39.41 -18.40
CA SER A 277 -26.26 40.45 -19.40
C SER A 277 -25.88 41.79 -18.80
N SER A 278 -24.90 42.44 -19.43
CA SER A 278 -24.67 43.90 -19.50
C SER A 278 -24.56 44.67 -18.18
N GLU A 279 -23.36 45.18 -17.89
CA GLU A 279 -23.15 46.63 -17.86
C GLU A 279 -21.66 46.96 -18.07
N GLU A 280 -21.38 47.61 -19.21
CA GLU A 280 -20.12 48.28 -19.48
C GLU A 280 -19.97 49.47 -18.53
N GLY A 281 -18.91 49.47 -17.73
CA GLY A 281 -18.56 50.58 -16.84
C GLY A 281 -17.05 50.73 -16.76
N SER A 282 -16.48 51.45 -17.73
CA SER A 282 -15.08 51.87 -17.75
C SER A 282 -14.82 53.03 -16.77
N VAL A 283 -13.93 52.84 -15.78
CA VAL A 283 -13.27 53.91 -15.00
C VAL A 283 -11.88 53.40 -14.54
N PRO A 284 -10.83 54.26 -14.47
CA PRO A 284 -9.46 53.86 -14.77
C PRO A 284 -8.59 53.51 -13.56
N VAL A 285 -7.48 52.85 -13.91
CA VAL A 285 -6.18 52.68 -13.26
C VAL A 285 -5.85 53.74 -12.20
N SER A 286 -5.53 53.27 -11.00
CA SER A 286 -4.64 53.95 -10.05
C SER A 286 -3.74 52.92 -9.38
N ASP A 287 -2.46 53.00 -9.72
CA ASP A 287 -1.25 52.82 -8.91
C ASP A 287 -1.39 52.03 -7.61
N ILE A 288 -0.81 50.83 -7.60
CA ILE A 288 -0.40 50.13 -6.37
C ILE A 288 1.13 50.05 -6.41
N GLU A 289 1.73 50.77 -5.48
CA GLU A 289 3.17 50.79 -5.21
C GLU A 289 3.62 49.42 -4.69
N GLU A 290 4.74 48.95 -5.23
CA GLU A 290 5.50 47.80 -4.77
C GLU A 290 6.16 48.14 -3.42
N GLU A 291 5.81 47.42 -2.35
CA GLU A 291 6.64 47.34 -1.15
C GLU A 291 7.43 46.02 -1.19
N GLU A 292 8.69 46.13 -1.62
CA GLU A 292 9.72 45.11 -1.40
C GLU A 292 10.14 45.13 0.08
N GLU A 293 9.70 44.15 0.86
CA GLU A 293 10.32 43.86 2.16
C GLU A 293 11.49 42.88 1.96
N GLY A 294 12.70 43.44 2.00
CA GLY A 294 13.94 42.69 2.16
C GLY A 294 14.09 42.17 3.58
N MET A 295 14.39 40.88 3.70
CA MET A 295 14.82 40.26 4.95
C MET A 295 16.14 39.53 4.73
N ASP A 296 17.24 40.27 4.92
CA ASP A 296 18.53 39.73 5.29
C ASP A 296 18.59 39.61 6.82
N SER A 297 18.92 38.43 7.35
CA SER A 297 19.98 38.33 8.36
C SER A 297 20.27 36.88 8.71
N ASP A 298 21.49 36.48 8.40
CA ASP A 298 22.21 35.34 8.95
C ASP A 298 22.21 35.39 10.49
N GLY A 299 22.00 34.22 11.10
CA GLY A 299 22.16 34.00 12.53
C GLY A 299 22.34 32.52 12.82
N GLU A 300 23.58 32.03 12.71
CA GLU A 300 23.99 30.77 13.31
C GLU A 300 23.76 30.83 14.83
N SER A 301 22.75 30.13 15.32
CA SER A 301 22.59 29.85 16.75
C SER A 301 22.97 28.40 17.03
N ASP A 302 24.11 28.22 17.69
CA ASP A 302 24.47 26.98 18.39
C ASP A 302 23.44 26.70 19.50
N THR A 303 22.39 25.96 19.16
CA THR A 303 21.44 25.43 20.14
C THR A 303 22.02 24.19 20.79
N THR A 304 22.71 24.38 21.92
CA THR A 304 22.95 23.29 22.87
C THR A 304 21.62 22.98 23.56
N ILE A 305 20.92 21.95 23.09
CA ILE A 305 19.67 21.48 23.71
C ILE A 305 20.02 20.85 25.06
N VAL A 306 19.55 21.50 26.13
CA VAL A 306 19.55 20.94 27.49
C VAL A 306 18.41 19.92 27.56
N VAL A 307 18.78 18.63 27.49
CA VAL A 307 17.85 17.52 27.71
C VAL A 307 17.44 17.48 29.18
N SER A 308 16.25 18.00 29.50
CA SER A 308 15.65 17.87 30.84
C SER A 308 14.30 17.19 30.77
N ASN A 309 14.31 15.86 30.95
CA ASN A 309 13.38 15.05 31.76
C ASN A 309 13.44 13.61 31.22
N ARG A 310 14.31 12.78 31.83
CA ARG A 310 14.28 11.33 31.60
C ARG A 310 12.99 10.78 32.20
N ILE A 311 12.01 10.47 31.36
CA ILE A 311 10.93 9.55 31.70
C ILE A 311 11.58 8.18 31.90
N HIS A 312 11.40 7.58 33.08
CA HIS A 312 11.89 6.22 33.37
C HIS A 312 11.00 5.20 32.64
N LEU A 313 11.28 4.99 31.35
CA LEU A 313 10.64 3.97 30.51
C LEU A 313 10.86 2.53 31.01
N ASP A 314 11.77 2.32 31.97
CA ASP A 314 12.06 1.01 32.55
C ASP A 314 10.90 0.43 33.36
N ASP A 315 10.01 1.25 33.93
CA ASP A 315 8.94 0.78 34.81
C ASP A 315 7.73 0.18 34.07
N TYR A 316 7.64 0.36 32.74
CA TYR A 316 6.45 0.00 31.95
C TYR A 316 6.50 -1.38 31.28
N TYR A 317 7.68 -2.02 31.18
CA TYR A 317 7.91 -3.16 30.28
C TYR A 317 8.67 -4.34 30.93
N ASP A 318 8.33 -4.67 32.18
CA ASP A 318 8.87 -5.82 32.91
C ASP A 318 8.02 -7.09 32.71
N SER A 319 7.39 -7.26 31.54
CA SER A 319 6.73 -8.52 31.18
C SER A 319 7.78 -9.52 30.70
N ASP A 320 7.89 -10.63 31.41
CA ASP A 320 8.79 -11.75 31.17
C ASP A 320 8.76 -12.19 29.70
N VAL A 321 9.82 -11.91 28.95
CA VAL A 321 10.09 -12.57 27.67
C VAL A 321 10.51 -13.99 28.02
N ASP A 322 9.76 -14.99 27.57
CA ASP A 322 10.07 -16.40 27.86
C ASP A 322 11.49 -16.74 27.39
N ASP A 323 12.36 -17.12 28.33
CA ASP A 323 13.79 -17.40 28.14
C ASP A 323 14.06 -18.52 27.10
N GLU A 324 13.06 -19.35 26.75
CA GLU A 324 13.24 -20.51 25.86
C GLU A 324 13.42 -20.13 24.37
N ASP A 325 12.81 -19.03 23.92
CA ASP A 325 12.92 -18.54 22.52
C ASP A 325 14.23 -17.76 22.27
N MET A 326 14.96 -17.41 23.32
CA MET A 326 16.20 -16.62 23.25
C MET A 326 17.45 -17.42 22.90
N ASN A 327 17.36 -18.75 22.71
CA ASN A 327 18.52 -19.59 22.39
C ASN A 327 19.23 -19.20 21.08
N ILE A 328 18.51 -18.63 20.10
CA ILE A 328 19.13 -18.14 18.85
C ILE A 328 20.05 -16.93 19.12
N TYR A 329 19.77 -16.17 20.17
CA TYR A 329 20.45 -14.93 20.50
C TYR A 329 21.54 -15.08 21.56
N ASP A 330 21.95 -16.32 21.87
CA ASP A 330 23.13 -16.55 22.71
C ASP A 330 24.41 -16.01 22.06
N ALA A 331 25.44 -15.78 22.88
CA ALA A 331 26.68 -15.16 22.43
C ALA A 331 27.39 -15.94 21.30
N GLU A 332 27.29 -17.27 21.32
CA GLU A 332 27.94 -18.16 20.35
C GLU A 332 27.19 -18.14 19.01
N ASN A 333 25.86 -18.21 19.04
CA ASN A 333 25.02 -18.12 17.86
C ASN A 333 25.10 -16.74 17.20
N ILE A 334 25.04 -15.64 17.97
CA ILE A 334 25.25 -14.29 17.42
C ILE A 334 26.61 -14.18 16.77
N LYS A 335 27.68 -14.68 17.41
CA LYS A 335 29.01 -14.68 16.80
C LYS A 335 29.04 -15.48 15.50
N ARG A 336 28.43 -16.66 15.46
CA ARG A 336 28.34 -17.48 14.25
C ARG A 336 27.57 -16.76 13.13
N ILE A 337 26.51 -16.03 13.47
CA ILE A 337 25.75 -15.24 12.50
C ILE A 337 26.59 -14.05 12.01
N LEU A 338 27.28 -13.33 12.89
CA LEU A 338 28.20 -12.26 12.50
C LEU A 338 29.28 -12.76 11.54
N ASP A 339 29.87 -13.93 11.80
CA ASP A 339 30.91 -14.53 10.95
C ASP A 339 30.34 -15.09 9.63
N HIS A 340 29.10 -15.57 9.66
CA HIS A 340 28.44 -16.25 8.53
C HIS A 340 26.95 -15.85 8.43
N PRO A 341 26.61 -14.65 7.91
CA PRO A 341 25.26 -14.11 7.96
C PRO A 341 24.17 -15.06 7.45
N ASN A 342 24.45 -15.81 6.37
CA ASN A 342 23.50 -16.73 5.76
C ASN A 342 23.14 -17.95 6.64
N ILE A 343 23.86 -18.20 7.73
CA ILE A 343 23.46 -19.23 8.69
C ILE A 343 22.11 -18.90 9.33
N ILE A 344 21.72 -17.62 9.35
CA ILE A 344 20.45 -17.18 9.92
C ILE A 344 19.25 -17.87 9.26
N PHE A 345 19.32 -18.17 7.96
CA PHE A 345 18.26 -18.86 7.22
C PHE A 345 18.06 -20.31 7.67
N SER A 346 19.04 -20.91 8.37
CA SER A 346 18.88 -22.24 8.98
C SER A 346 18.12 -22.20 10.31
N TYR A 347 17.95 -21.02 10.91
CA TYR A 347 17.19 -20.80 12.14
C TYR A 347 15.74 -20.38 11.88
N VAL A 348 15.37 -20.09 10.63
CA VAL A 348 13.99 -19.73 10.28
C VAL A 348 13.11 -20.96 10.44
N LEU A 349 12.32 -20.99 11.50
CA LEU A 349 11.35 -22.06 11.75
C LEU A 349 9.96 -21.66 11.22
N PRO A 350 9.18 -22.60 10.66
CA PRO A 350 7.82 -22.33 10.18
C PRO A 350 6.86 -21.78 11.25
N GLU A 351 7.20 -21.91 12.52
CA GLU A 351 6.35 -21.56 13.67
C GLU A 351 6.80 -20.25 14.37
N MET A 352 7.77 -19.51 13.82
CA MET A 352 8.20 -18.26 14.44
C MET A 352 7.10 -17.19 14.38
N VAL A 353 6.88 -16.48 15.49
CA VAL A 353 6.02 -15.30 15.53
C VAL A 353 6.68 -14.11 14.80
N GLU A 354 5.86 -13.16 14.34
CA GLU A 354 6.27 -12.01 13.51
C GLU A 354 7.40 -11.19 14.15
N GLU A 355 7.36 -11.00 15.46
CA GLU A 355 8.39 -10.27 16.21
C GLU A 355 9.76 -10.93 16.12
N ASN A 356 9.79 -12.27 16.07
CA ASN A 356 11.03 -13.01 15.94
C ASN A 356 11.62 -12.89 14.52
N TYR A 357 10.78 -12.76 13.48
CA TYR A 357 11.24 -12.51 12.12
C TYR A 357 11.92 -11.14 12.01
N ALA A 358 11.33 -10.11 12.59
CA ALA A 358 11.91 -8.77 12.63
C ALA A 358 13.28 -8.75 13.32
N LEU A 359 13.39 -9.39 14.49
CA LEU A 359 14.66 -9.50 15.21
C LEU A 359 15.72 -10.25 14.39
N LEU A 360 15.35 -11.34 13.71
CA LEU A 360 16.26 -12.03 12.79
C LEU A 360 16.69 -11.14 11.62
N GLN A 361 15.77 -10.38 11.01
CA GLN A 361 16.12 -9.44 9.94
C GLN A 361 17.15 -8.40 10.42
N ILE A 362 16.95 -7.84 11.61
CA ILE A 362 17.89 -6.88 12.19
C ILE A 362 19.25 -7.54 12.47
N VAL A 363 19.26 -8.73 13.09
CA VAL A 363 20.49 -9.47 13.37
C VAL A 363 21.25 -9.78 12.08
N TYR A 364 20.54 -10.14 11.02
CA TYR A 364 21.11 -10.36 9.70
C TYR A 364 21.75 -9.08 9.15
N VAL A 365 21.04 -7.96 9.19
CA VAL A 365 21.57 -6.67 8.71
C VAL A 365 22.82 -6.26 9.49
N VAL A 366 22.84 -6.42 10.82
CA VAL A 366 24.05 -6.16 11.63
C VAL A 366 25.21 -7.05 11.21
N ALA A 367 24.95 -8.33 10.92
CA ALA A 367 25.97 -9.24 10.43
C ALA A 367 26.53 -8.80 9.07
N LEU A 368 25.69 -8.29 8.17
CA LEU A 368 26.14 -7.73 6.89
C LEU A 368 26.97 -6.46 7.07
N ILE A 369 26.58 -5.57 7.97
CA ILE A 369 27.38 -4.39 8.35
C ILE A 369 28.76 -4.83 8.85
N HIS A 370 28.78 -5.81 9.76
CA HIS A 370 30.01 -6.36 10.32
C HIS A 370 30.95 -6.96 9.26
N GLN A 371 30.38 -7.60 8.24
CA GLN A 371 31.12 -8.17 7.11
C GLN A 371 31.54 -7.12 6.06
N GLY A 372 31.23 -5.83 6.27
CA GLY A 372 31.62 -4.74 5.36
C GLY A 372 30.86 -4.77 4.04
N TYR A 373 29.59 -5.19 4.05
CA TYR A 373 28.73 -5.07 2.89
C TYR A 373 28.49 -3.61 2.50
N ASN A 374 28.06 -3.39 1.26
CA ASN A 374 27.86 -2.05 0.71
C ASN A 374 26.77 -1.27 1.47
N ASP A 375 27.07 -0.04 1.87
CA ASP A 375 26.16 0.83 2.62
C ASP A 375 24.78 1.01 1.97
N LEU A 376 24.69 1.10 0.63
CA LEU A 376 23.39 1.22 -0.07
C LEU A 376 22.60 -0.08 -0.02
N VAL A 377 23.27 -1.24 -0.01
CA VAL A 377 22.61 -2.53 0.18
C VAL A 377 22.06 -2.61 1.60
N ILE A 378 22.87 -2.22 2.60
CA ILE A 378 22.43 -2.18 4.00
C ILE A 378 21.22 -1.28 4.16
N ASP A 379 21.30 -0.06 3.66
CA ASP A 379 20.21 0.92 3.73
C ASP A 379 18.94 0.42 3.06
N ALA A 380 19.04 -0.16 1.85
CA ALA A 380 17.90 -0.77 1.16
C ALA A 380 17.29 -1.94 1.95
N LEU A 381 18.10 -2.75 2.64
CA LEU A 381 17.63 -3.85 3.47
C LEU A 381 16.97 -3.36 4.76
N VAL A 382 17.46 -2.28 5.36
CA VAL A 382 16.83 -1.65 6.53
C VAL A 382 15.41 -1.19 6.18
N HIS A 383 15.21 -0.62 4.99
CA HIS A 383 13.88 -0.26 4.49
C HIS A 383 12.97 -1.47 4.17
N CYS A 384 13.50 -2.70 4.22
CA CYS A 384 12.71 -3.92 4.13
C CYS A 384 12.33 -4.49 5.50
N ILE A 385 12.87 -3.96 6.59
CA ILE A 385 12.51 -4.39 7.95
C ILE A 385 11.15 -3.79 8.25
N THR A 386 10.18 -4.66 8.47
CA THR A 386 8.78 -4.26 8.68
C THR A 386 8.53 -3.64 10.04
N TYR A 387 9.48 -3.81 10.96
CA TYR A 387 9.23 -3.64 12.37
C TYR A 387 10.06 -2.50 12.98
N GLY A 388 9.38 -1.39 13.21
CA GLY A 388 9.94 -0.20 13.87
C GLY A 388 10.62 0.76 12.93
N ASP A 389 10.75 2.00 13.41
CA ASP A 389 11.43 3.07 12.73
C ASP A 389 12.94 2.90 12.93
N ILE A 390 13.62 2.33 11.93
CA ILE A 390 15.06 2.06 11.95
C ILE A 390 15.72 2.73 10.76
N GLU A 391 16.83 3.43 11.02
CA GLU A 391 17.66 4.05 9.99
C GLU A 391 19.06 3.46 9.99
N TYR A 392 19.74 3.50 8.84
CA TYR A 392 21.16 3.18 8.74
C TYR A 392 22.00 4.46 8.63
N ILE A 393 22.79 4.77 9.66
CA ILE A 393 23.62 5.97 9.73
C ILE A 393 25.02 5.63 10.20
N ASP A 394 26.04 6.05 9.46
CA ASP A 394 27.46 5.94 9.82
C ASP A 394 27.88 4.53 10.27
N GLY A 395 27.42 3.51 9.54
CA GLY A 395 27.74 2.12 9.85
C GLY A 395 26.96 1.53 11.02
N LYS A 396 25.86 2.15 11.44
CA LYS A 396 25.03 1.70 12.57
C LYS A 396 23.55 1.71 12.24
N LEU A 397 22.82 0.83 12.93
CA LEU A 397 21.36 0.88 12.98
C LEU A 397 20.92 1.82 14.10
N VAL A 398 20.18 2.85 13.74
CA VAL A 398 19.64 3.87 14.63
C VAL A 398 18.15 3.60 14.80
N PHE A 399 17.75 3.19 16.00
CA PHE A 399 16.35 3.00 16.35
C PHE A 399 15.73 4.34 16.73
N ILE A 400 14.68 4.72 16.02
CA ILE A 400 13.99 5.98 16.22
C ILE A 400 12.88 5.76 17.26
N ILE A 401 13.02 6.40 18.41
CA ILE A 401 12.11 6.26 19.55
C ILE A 401 11.29 7.55 19.67
N LEU A 402 10.05 7.52 19.23
CA LEU A 402 9.05 8.55 19.53
C LEU A 402 8.88 8.74 21.05
N ASP A 403 9.11 9.96 21.53
CA ASP A 403 8.80 10.41 22.90
C ASP A 403 7.32 10.77 23.02
N ASP A 404 6.45 9.79 22.79
CA ASP A 404 5.00 9.97 22.92
C ASP A 404 4.44 9.11 24.07
N PRO A 405 4.09 9.72 25.22
CA PRO A 405 3.50 8.98 26.34
C PRO A 405 2.13 8.38 26.02
N SER A 406 1.48 8.80 24.92
CA SER A 406 0.23 8.21 24.41
C SER A 406 0.44 6.97 23.55
N VAL A 407 1.68 6.62 23.21
CA VAL A 407 2.06 5.40 22.49
C VAL A 407 2.75 4.45 23.47
N PRO A 408 1.98 3.70 24.29
CA PRO A 408 2.49 2.84 25.35
C PRO A 408 3.23 1.59 24.84
N HIS A 409 3.46 1.49 23.53
CA HIS A 409 4.14 0.38 22.86
C HIS A 409 5.01 0.95 21.73
N ASN A 410 6.06 1.68 22.09
CA ASN A 410 7.05 2.09 21.10
C ASN A 410 7.86 0.85 20.69
N GLN A 411 7.48 0.29 19.55
CA GLN A 411 8.04 -0.97 19.06
C GLN A 411 9.56 -0.87 18.83
N SER A 412 10.03 0.26 18.29
CA SER A 412 11.46 0.54 18.11
C SER A 412 12.22 0.50 19.43
N TYR A 413 11.65 1.06 20.51
CA TYR A 413 12.26 1.03 21.84
C TYR A 413 12.40 -0.38 22.38
N TYR A 414 11.33 -1.17 22.29
CA TYR A 414 11.35 -2.56 22.76
C TYR A 414 12.39 -3.39 21.99
N THR A 415 12.35 -3.32 20.67
CA THR A 415 13.29 -4.02 19.78
C THR A 415 14.74 -3.61 20.08
N TYR A 416 15.02 -2.31 20.22
CA TYR A 416 16.34 -1.82 20.61
C TYR A 416 16.77 -2.35 21.99
N ARG A 417 15.88 -2.34 22.98
CA ARG A 417 16.16 -2.82 24.35
C ARG A 417 16.52 -4.31 24.38
N VAL A 418 15.79 -5.14 23.61
CA VAL A 418 16.10 -6.57 23.48
C VAL A 418 17.47 -6.76 22.83
N LEU A 419 17.70 -6.12 21.68
CA LEU A 419 18.91 -6.32 20.89
C LEU A 419 20.18 -5.74 21.54
N SER A 420 20.07 -4.61 22.23
CA SER A 420 21.20 -3.97 22.93
C SER A 420 21.64 -4.73 24.19
N ARG A 421 20.82 -5.67 24.69
CA ARG A 421 21.14 -6.53 25.83
C ARG A 421 21.72 -7.89 25.43
N LEU A 422 21.82 -8.19 24.13
CA LEU A 422 22.42 -9.43 23.68
C LEU A 422 23.88 -9.53 24.14
N PRO A 423 24.35 -10.72 24.57
CA PRO A 423 25.66 -10.92 25.18
C PRO A 423 26.80 -10.94 24.14
N ASN A 424 26.86 -9.95 23.26
CA ASN A 424 27.88 -9.81 22.23
C ASN A 424 28.21 -8.32 21.98
N ASP A 425 29.30 -7.83 22.57
CA ASP A 425 29.73 -6.42 22.47
C ASP A 425 29.98 -5.96 21.03
N THR A 426 30.42 -6.88 20.15
CA THR A 426 30.64 -6.55 18.74
C THR A 426 29.31 -6.27 18.04
N PHE A 427 28.31 -7.12 18.27
CA PHE A 427 26.97 -6.94 17.76
C PHE A 427 26.35 -5.63 18.25
N THR A 428 26.35 -5.40 19.57
CA THR A 428 25.71 -4.24 20.18
C THR A 428 26.37 -2.92 19.80
N SER A 429 27.64 -2.93 19.41
CA SER A 429 28.34 -1.73 18.91
C SER A 429 27.75 -1.14 17.61
N TYR A 430 27.02 -1.94 16.84
CA TYR A 430 26.32 -1.53 15.62
C TYR A 430 24.92 -0.97 15.88
N LEU A 431 24.47 -0.96 17.13
CA LEU A 431 23.13 -0.50 17.50
C LEU A 431 23.23 0.81 18.27
N THR A 432 22.34 1.74 17.95
CA THR A 432 22.13 2.96 18.73
C THR A 432 20.67 3.36 18.65
N SER A 433 20.26 4.34 19.44
CA SER A 433 18.92 4.86 19.39
C SER A 433 18.92 6.38 19.52
N ARG A 434 17.92 7.02 18.93
CA ARG A 434 17.65 8.43 19.12
C ARG A 434 16.20 8.63 19.51
N ILE A 435 15.99 9.51 20.49
CA ILE A 435 14.66 9.92 20.89
C ILE A 435 14.29 11.13 20.04
N VAL A 436 13.08 11.13 19.48
CA VAL A 436 12.54 12.20 18.65
C VAL A 436 11.19 12.60 19.19
N ASN A 437 10.91 13.90 19.18
CA ASN A 437 9.59 14.39 19.54
C ASN A 437 8.62 14.12 18.38
N ARG A 438 7.35 13.85 18.68
CA ARG A 438 6.32 13.58 17.66
C ARG A 438 6.18 14.74 16.68
N ASP A 439 6.39 15.98 17.12
CA ASP A 439 6.30 17.16 16.27
C ASP A 439 7.50 17.32 15.32
N GLU A 440 8.57 16.55 15.52
CA GLU A 440 9.78 16.53 14.68
C GLU A 440 9.82 15.35 13.69
N TYR A 441 8.87 14.41 13.84
CA TYR A 441 8.72 13.21 13.01
C TYR A 441 7.70 13.45 11.90
#